data_AF-A0A956IHL7-F1
#
_entry.id   AF-A0A956IHL7-F1
#
_cell.length_a   1.000
_cell.length_b   1.000
_cell.length_c   1.000
_cell.angle_alpha   90.00
_cell.angle_beta   90.00
_cell.angle_gamma   90.00
#
_symmetry.space_group_name_H-M   'P 1'
#
loop_
_entity.id
_entity.type
_entity.pdbx_description
1 polymer ?
#
loop_
_entity_poly.entity_id
_entity_poly.type
_entity_poly.pdbx_seq_one_letter_code
_entity_poly.pdbx_strand_id
1 'polypeptide(L)' 'IGLRRRRVSRDERPRRIVEVETRFGKLPLKVSEGPTGPAQVKPEFDRCAEAAEAHGVPVREVLAAALAAFTTTGD' A
#
# COMPACT_ATOMS: atom_id res chain seq x y z
N ILE A 1 -28.74 -27.37 -11.40
CA ILE A 1 -27.75 -26.40 -10.86
C ILE A 1 -28.01 -25.06 -11.53
N GLY A 2 -28.11 -23.95 -10.77
CA GLY A 2 -28.41 -22.62 -11.30
C GLY A 2 -27.82 -21.51 -10.43
N LEU A 3 -27.57 -20.33 -11.01
CA LEU A 3 -26.89 -19.19 -10.38
C LEU A 3 -27.80 -17.96 -10.33
N ARG A 4 -27.63 -17.11 -9.31
CA ARG A 4 -28.25 -15.78 -9.22
C ARG A 4 -27.19 -14.69 -9.34
N ARG A 5 -27.47 -13.64 -10.11
CA ARG A 5 -26.62 -12.45 -10.26
C ARG A 5 -27.47 -11.18 -10.17
N ARG A 6 -26.87 -10.07 -9.72
CA ARG A 6 -27.46 -8.71 -9.77
C ARG A 6 -26.42 -7.71 -10.23
N ARG A 7 -26.84 -6.65 -10.92
CA ARG A 7 -25.96 -5.53 -11.30
C ARG A 7 -25.71 -4.62 -10.09
N VAL A 8 -24.51 -4.07 -10.01
CA VAL A 8 -24.10 -3.08 -9.01
C VAL A 8 -23.30 -1.98 -9.71
N SER A 9 -23.36 -0.77 -9.15
CA SER A 9 -22.48 0.33 -9.49
C SER A 9 -21.34 0.42 -8.48
N ARG A 10 -20.16 0.85 -8.91
CA ARG A 10 -18.97 0.99 -8.06
C ARG A 10 -18.25 2.28 -8.42
N ASP A 11 -17.93 3.06 -7.40
CA ASP A 11 -16.98 4.17 -7.51
C ASP A 11 -15.59 3.69 -7.08
N GLU A 12 -14.58 3.97 -7.90
CA GLU A 12 -13.19 3.61 -7.64
C GLU A 12 -12.34 4.87 -7.57
N ARG A 13 -11.53 4.99 -6.51
CA ARG A 13 -10.58 6.09 -6.37
C ARG A 13 -9.42 5.89 -7.34
N PRO A 14 -8.97 6.95 -8.05
CA PRO A 14 -7.70 6.92 -8.77
C PRO A 14 -6.58 6.45 -7.84
N ARG A 15 -5.78 5.50 -8.31
CA ARG A 15 -4.69 4.93 -7.53
C ARG A 15 -3.44 4.75 -8.37
N ARG A 16 -2.30 5.00 -7.75
CA ARG A 16 -0.96 4.76 -8.31
C ARG A 16 -0.12 3.98 -7.32
N ILE A 17 0.90 3.31 -7.83
CA ILE A 17 1.92 2.67 -7.01
C ILE A 17 3.12 3.60 -6.97
N VAL A 18 3.64 3.84 -5.77
CA VAL A 18 4.86 4.61 -5.52
C VAL A 18 5.85 3.70 -4.84
N GLU A 19 7.08 3.67 -5.33
CA GLU A 19 8.16 2.93 -4.67
C GLU A 19 8.93 3.88 -3.76
N VAL A 20 9.21 3.45 -2.53
CA VAL A 20 10.04 4.20 -1.57
C VAL A 20 11.23 3.37 -1.15
N GLU A 21 12.36 4.03 -0.94
CA GLU A 21 13.55 3.41 -0.39
C GLU A 21 13.44 3.32 1.13
N THR A 22 13.70 2.13 1.68
CA THR A 22 13.73 1.90 3.13
C THR A 22 14.97 1.12 3.51
N ARG A 23 15.29 1.06 4.81
CA ARG A 23 16.35 0.18 5.33
C ARG A 23 16.11 -1.31 5.07
N PHE A 24 14.90 -1.71 4.66
CA PHE A 24 14.52 -3.08 4.32
C PHE A 24 14.46 -3.31 2.80
N GLY A 25 14.96 -2.34 2.02
CA GLY A 25 14.89 -2.32 0.56
C GLY A 25 13.76 -1.44 0.02
N LYS A 26 13.62 -1.47 -1.30
CA LYS A 26 12.60 -0.74 -2.04
C LYS A 26 11.23 -1.38 -1.86
N LEU A 27 10.26 -0.61 -1.37
CA LEU A 27 8.91 -1.09 -1.07
C LEU A 27 7.85 -0.32 -1.85
N PRO A 28 6.87 -1.00 -2.48
CA PRO A 28 5.76 -0.34 -3.14
C PRO A 28 4.64 0.04 -2.17
N LEU A 29 4.08 1.23 -2.37
CA LEU A 29 2.91 1.75 -1.67
C LEU A 29 1.81 2.06 -2.67
N LYS A 30 0.60 1.61 -2.36
CA LYS A 30 -0.61 2.03 -3.05
C LYS A 30 -1.07 3.37 -2.49
N VAL A 31 -1.07 4.38 -3.35
CA VAL A 31 -1.56 5.72 -3.05
C VAL A 31 -2.88 5.91 -3.78
N SER A 32 -3.96 5.99 -3.02
CA SER A 32 -5.31 6.27 -3.52
C SER A 32 -5.68 7.73 -3.27
N GLU A 33 -5.74 8.50 -4.35
CA GLU A 33 -6.07 9.93 -4.36
C GLU A 33 -7.53 10.12 -4.82
N GLY A 34 -8.05 11.33 -4.72
CA GLY A 34 -9.37 11.64 -5.24
C GLY A 34 -9.93 12.95 -4.70
N PRO A 35 -11.08 13.39 -5.24
CA PRO A 35 -11.68 14.69 -4.90
C PRO A 35 -12.25 14.74 -3.47
N THR A 36 -12.25 13.64 -2.73
CA THR A 36 -12.90 13.57 -1.41
C THR A 36 -12.00 12.91 -0.37
N GLY A 37 -11.62 13.69 0.64
CA GLY A 37 -10.79 13.27 1.75
C GLY A 37 -9.30 13.18 1.39
N PRO A 38 -8.44 12.97 2.40
CA PRO A 38 -7.00 12.87 2.18
C PRO A 38 -6.64 11.62 1.38
N ALA A 39 -5.45 11.66 0.76
CA ALA A 39 -4.87 10.50 0.09
C ALA A 39 -4.70 9.36 1.09
N GLN A 40 -5.07 8.15 0.66
CA GLN A 40 -4.88 6.92 1.42
C GLN A 40 -3.61 6.25 0.92
N VAL A 41 -2.62 6.12 1.81
CA VAL A 41 -1.33 5.52 1.50
C VAL A 41 -1.21 4.20 2.24
N LYS A 42 -0.98 3.11 1.52
CA LYS A 42 -0.88 1.76 2.09
C LYS A 42 0.30 1.01 1.46
N PRO A 43 1.32 0.61 2.24
CA PRO A 43 2.33 -0.31 1.76
C PRO A 43 1.72 -1.62 1.29
N GLU A 44 2.25 -2.19 0.21
CA GLU A 44 1.81 -3.50 -0.26
C GLU A 44 2.27 -4.58 0.73
N PHE A 45 1.29 -5.20 1.38
CA PHE A 45 1.50 -6.06 2.53
C PHE A 45 2.42 -7.25 2.21
N ASP A 46 2.21 -7.91 1.08
CA ASP A 46 2.99 -9.08 0.68
C ASP A 46 4.48 -8.73 0.54
N ARG A 47 4.79 -7.56 -0.02
CA ARG A 47 6.18 -7.08 -0.13
C ARG A 47 6.79 -6.72 1.21
N CYS A 48 5.99 -6.12 2.10
CA CYS A 48 6.44 -5.85 3.46
C CYS A 48 6.64 -7.14 4.26
N ALA A 49 5.85 -8.19 4.01
CA ALA A 49 6.01 -9.52 4.61
C ALA A 49 7.28 -10.20 4.13
N GLU A 50 7.52 -10.25 2.82
CA GLU A 50 8.76 -10.79 2.24
C GLU A 50 10.00 -10.08 2.79
N ALA A 51 9.98 -8.74 2.85
CA ALA A 51 11.08 -7.96 3.41
C ALA A 51 11.27 -8.21 4.91
N ALA A 52 10.18 -8.36 5.67
CA ALA A 52 10.24 -8.67 7.10
C ALA A 52 10.87 -10.04 7.38
N GLU A 53 10.47 -11.07 6.61
CA GLU A 53 11.05 -12.40 6.69
C GLU A 53 12.54 -12.41 6.33
N ALA A 54 12.92 -11.72 5.25
CA ALA A 54 14.32 -11.62 4.81
C ALA A 54 15.24 -10.96 5.85
N HIS A 55 14.72 -10.02 6.64
CA HIS A 55 15.48 -9.28 7.66
C HIS A 55 15.28 -9.81 9.08
N GLY A 56 14.39 -10.79 9.28
CA GLY A 56 14.08 -11.36 10.60
C GLY A 56 13.40 -10.37 11.57
N VAL A 57 12.58 -9.45 11.06
CA VAL A 57 11.90 -8.41 11.85
C VAL A 57 10.37 -8.55 11.80
N PRO A 58 9.61 -7.98 12.74
CA PRO A 58 8.16 -7.95 12.65
C PRO A 58 7.67 -7.10 11.47
N VAL A 59 6.66 -7.58 10.73
CA VAL A 59 6.04 -6.85 9.59
C VAL A 59 5.63 -5.42 9.93
N ARG A 60 5.16 -5.16 11.17
CA ARG A 60 4.78 -3.79 11.58
C ARG A 60 5.94 -2.79 11.47
N GLU A 61 7.17 -3.25 11.66
CA GLU A 61 8.36 -2.41 11.60
C GLU A 61 8.68 -2.01 10.15
N VAL A 62 8.50 -2.96 9.23
CA VAL A 62 8.63 -2.71 7.79
C VAL A 62 7.52 -1.78 7.28
N LEU A 63 6.27 -2.00 7.71
CA LEU A 63 5.15 -1.13 7.37
C LEU A 63 5.38 0.31 7.87
N ALA A 64 5.85 0.48 9.10
CA ALA A 64 6.17 1.80 9.66
C ALA A 64 7.30 2.50 8.88
N ALA A 65 8.36 1.75 8.52
CA ALA A 65 9.46 2.29 7.73
C ALA A 65 9.01 2.74 6.33
N ALA A 66 8.16 1.96 5.66
CA ALA A 66 7.61 2.32 4.36
C ALA A 66 6.76 3.60 4.41
N LEU A 67 5.90 3.72 5.43
CA LEU A 67 5.10 4.93 5.63
C LEU A 67 5.96 6.17 5.94
N ALA A 68 6.98 6.01 6.80
CA ALA A 68 7.91 7.10 7.11
C ALA A 68 8.70 7.56 5.87
N ALA A 69 9.21 6.62 5.07
CA ALA A 69 9.94 6.95 3.84
C ALA A 69 9.08 7.70 2.82
N PHE A 70 7.78 7.39 2.74
CA PHE A 70 6.85 8.13 1.90
C PHE A 70 6.69 9.58 2.34
N THR A 71 6.62 9.85 3.66
CA THR A 71 6.53 11.22 4.17
C THR A 71 7.79 12.04 3.88
N THR A 72 8.98 11.43 3.96
CA THR A 72 10.25 12.13 3.69
C THR A 72 10.50 12.41 2.20
N THR A 73 9.93 11.59 1.32
CA THR A 73 10.07 11.75 -0.15
C THR A 73 9.04 12.74 -0.74
N GLY A 74 8.05 13.15 0.07
CA GLY A 74 6.87 13.91 -0.37
C GLY A 74 6.80 15.37 0.04
N ASP A 75 7.87 15.96 0.59
CA ASP A 75 8.01 17.40 0.88
C ASP A 75 8.76 18.15 -0.24
#